data_AF-A0A2M7EL71-F1
#
_entry.id   AF-A0A2M7EL71-F1
#
_cell.length_a   1.000
_cell.length_b   1.000
_cell.length_c   1.000
_cell.angle_alpha   90.00
_cell.angle_beta   90.00
_cell.angle_gamma   90.00
#
_symmetry.space_group_name_H-M   'P 1'
#
loop_
_entity.id
_entity.type
_entity.pdbx_description
1 polymer ?
#
loop_
_entity_poly.entity_id
_entity_poly.type
_entity_poly.pdbx_seq_one_letter_code
_entity_poly.pdbx_strand_id
1 'polypeptide(L)'
;EKFLNGTEPTLAELQATLRKATLAYKLVPVYCGSSLRNKGVQPLLDAVVHYLPSPLDVKDAKIEAPFSALAFKVQTDPHVGRLTYIRVYSGKLSAGSYAYNSTRSQKERVARLLLMHANTREEIPEAFAGEIVAVVGMKITTTGDTLCDESRPIILEGISFTEPVIS
;
A
#
# COMPACT_ATOMS: atom_id res chain seq x y z
N GLU A 1 20.48 -24.96 -15.78
CA GLU A 1 21.34 -26.15 -15.78
C GLU A 1 20.60 -27.43 -15.41
N LYS A 2 19.99 -27.58 -14.22
CA LYS A 2 19.23 -28.81 -13.84
C LYS A 2 18.28 -29.33 -14.92
N PHE A 3 17.37 -28.47 -15.41
CA PHE A 3 16.44 -28.83 -16.49
C PHE A 3 17.13 -29.22 -17.80
N LEU A 4 18.20 -28.52 -18.18
CA LEU A 4 18.99 -28.82 -19.39
C LEU A 4 19.79 -30.14 -19.24
N ASN A 5 20.14 -30.51 -18.01
CA ASN A 5 20.82 -31.76 -17.68
C ASN A 5 19.85 -32.94 -17.46
N GLY A 6 18.58 -32.79 -17.86
CA GLY A 6 17.56 -33.84 -17.75
C GLY A 6 17.05 -34.10 -16.32
N THR A 7 17.41 -33.27 -15.34
CA THR A 7 16.91 -33.38 -13.96
C THR A 7 15.68 -32.49 -13.80
N GLU A 8 14.53 -33.09 -13.48
CA GLU A 8 13.28 -32.36 -13.27
C GLU A 8 13.36 -31.52 -11.98
N PRO A 9 13.12 -30.20 -12.05
CA PRO A 9 13.11 -29.35 -10.86
C PRO A 9 11.96 -29.73 -9.93
N THR A 10 12.19 -29.62 -8.63
CA THR A 10 11.15 -29.82 -7.63
C THR A 10 10.11 -28.70 -7.67
N LEU A 11 8.90 -28.95 -7.16
CA LEU A 11 7.85 -27.94 -7.07
C LEU A 11 8.32 -26.67 -6.31
N ALA A 12 9.05 -26.85 -5.21
CA ALA A 12 9.58 -25.74 -4.43
C ALA A 12 10.58 -24.89 -5.23
N GLU A 13 11.43 -25.51 -6.05
CA GLU A 13 12.36 -24.81 -6.92
C GLU A 13 11.63 -24.04 -8.03
N LEU A 14 10.58 -24.63 -8.60
CA LEU A 14 9.73 -23.97 -9.59
C LEU A 14 9.02 -22.76 -8.97
N GLN A 15 8.42 -22.90 -7.80
CA GLN A 15 7.75 -21.81 -7.09
C GLN A 15 8.71 -20.68 -6.74
N ALA A 16 9.90 -20.99 -6.20
CA ALA A 16 10.92 -19.99 -5.88
C ALA A 16 11.42 -19.26 -7.13
N THR A 17 11.64 -20.00 -8.23
CA THR A 17 12.06 -19.42 -9.51
C THR A 17 10.98 -18.53 -10.10
N LEU A 18 9.70 -18.96 -10.03
CA LEU A 18 8.55 -18.20 -10.51
C LEU A 18 8.39 -16.91 -9.70
N ARG A 19 8.47 -16.96 -8.36
CA ARG A 19 8.47 -15.76 -7.51
C ARG A 19 9.57 -14.80 -7.90
N LYS A 20 10.82 -15.28 -8.02
CA LYS A 20 11.96 -14.43 -8.41
C LYS A 20 11.75 -13.75 -9.77
N ALA A 21 11.19 -14.48 -10.74
CA ALA A 21 10.91 -13.94 -12.06
C ALA A 21 9.76 -12.91 -12.05
N THR A 22 8.70 -13.15 -11.25
CA THR A 22 7.60 -12.21 -11.02
C THR A 22 8.08 -10.92 -10.35
N LEU A 23 8.88 -11.03 -9.28
CA LEU A 23 9.44 -9.87 -8.57
C LEU A 23 10.38 -9.03 -9.46
N ALA A 24 11.14 -9.69 -10.33
CA ALA A 24 12.00 -9.02 -11.30
C ALA A 24 11.26 -8.57 -12.58
N TYR A 25 9.93 -8.70 -12.61
CA TYR A 25 9.07 -8.35 -13.73
C TYR A 25 9.50 -8.99 -15.07
N LYS A 26 10.06 -10.20 -15.03
CA LYS A 26 10.49 -10.95 -16.22
C LYS A 26 9.37 -11.77 -16.86
N LEU A 27 8.31 -12.03 -16.10
CA LEU A 27 7.11 -12.72 -16.52
C LEU A 27 5.93 -12.29 -15.65
N VAL A 28 4.73 -12.61 -16.10
CA VAL A 28 3.48 -12.43 -15.34
C VAL A 28 2.77 -13.78 -15.31
N PRO A 29 2.61 -14.42 -14.13
CA PRO A 29 1.88 -15.69 -14.03
C PRO A 29 0.42 -15.53 -14.47
N VAL A 30 -0.04 -16.37 -15.40
CA VAL A 30 -1.41 -16.33 -15.93
C VAL A 30 -2.24 -17.42 -15.27
N TYR A 31 -3.40 -17.03 -14.74
CA TYR A 31 -4.40 -17.92 -14.13
C TYR A 31 -5.71 -17.85 -14.90
N CYS A 32 -6.52 -18.90 -14.81
CA CYS A 32 -7.87 -18.94 -15.38
C CYS A 32 -8.92 -19.23 -14.30
N GLY A 33 -10.13 -18.72 -14.51
CA GLY A 33 -11.22 -18.85 -13.55
C GLY A 33 -12.48 -18.13 -14.00
N SER A 34 -13.52 -18.23 -13.20
CA SER A 34 -14.76 -17.49 -13.33
C SER A 34 -15.24 -17.08 -11.94
N SER A 35 -15.09 -15.80 -11.61
CA SER A 35 -15.59 -15.24 -10.35
C SER A 35 -17.11 -15.39 -10.23
N LEU A 36 -17.84 -15.23 -11.36
CA LEU A 36 -19.29 -15.43 -11.41
C LEU A 36 -19.70 -16.85 -11.00
N ARG A 37 -18.93 -17.87 -11.42
CA ARG A 37 -19.18 -19.27 -11.06
C ARG A 37 -18.44 -19.70 -9.78
N ASN A 38 -17.77 -18.78 -9.10
CA ASN A 38 -16.92 -19.03 -7.94
C ASN A 38 -15.88 -20.15 -8.17
N LYS A 39 -15.21 -20.14 -9.33
CA LYS A 39 -14.17 -21.11 -9.69
C LYS A 39 -12.85 -20.41 -9.99
N GLY A 40 -11.77 -20.82 -9.34
CA GLY A 40 -10.42 -20.31 -9.62
C GLY A 40 -10.02 -19.04 -8.86
N VAL A 41 -10.89 -18.48 -8.01
CA VAL A 41 -10.56 -17.31 -7.17
C VAL A 41 -9.58 -17.71 -6.06
N GLN A 42 -9.78 -18.86 -5.42
CA GLN A 42 -8.95 -19.31 -4.30
C GLN A 42 -7.50 -19.58 -4.74
N PRO A 43 -7.23 -20.32 -5.85
CA PRO A 43 -5.86 -20.47 -6.35
C PRO A 43 -5.21 -19.15 -6.78
N LEU A 44 -6.01 -18.18 -7.24
CA LEU A 44 -5.51 -16.83 -7.55
C LEU A 44 -5.08 -16.09 -6.27
N LEU A 45 -5.83 -16.21 -5.18
CA LEU A 45 -5.45 -15.64 -3.89
C LEU A 45 -4.19 -16.30 -3.32
N ASP A 46 -4.05 -17.61 -3.47
CA ASP A 46 -2.80 -18.32 -3.11
C ASP A 46 -1.61 -17.78 -3.93
N ALA A 47 -1.82 -17.54 -5.23
CA ALA A 47 -0.80 -16.98 -6.11
C ALA A 47 -0.37 -15.56 -5.71
N VAL A 48 -1.29 -14.73 -5.23
CA VAL A 48 -0.98 -13.40 -4.69
C VAL A 48 0.01 -13.52 -3.54
N VAL A 49 -0.23 -14.42 -2.59
CA VAL A 49 0.66 -14.64 -1.44
C VAL A 49 2.01 -15.20 -1.90
N HIS A 50 2.01 -16.19 -2.81
CA HIS A 50 3.23 -16.85 -3.24
C HIS A 50 4.14 -16.00 -4.13
N TYR A 51 3.57 -15.16 -5.00
CA TYR A 51 4.34 -14.57 -6.10
C TYR A 51 4.41 -13.04 -6.12
N LEU A 52 3.47 -12.33 -5.49
CA LEU A 52 3.54 -10.86 -5.44
C LEU A 52 4.52 -10.37 -4.35
N PRO A 53 5.07 -9.14 -4.53
CA PRO A 53 5.98 -8.56 -3.56
C PRO A 53 5.29 -8.23 -2.25
N SER A 54 5.99 -8.49 -1.17
CA SER A 54 5.74 -7.85 0.12
C SER A 54 6.37 -6.45 0.16
N PRO A 55 5.99 -5.58 1.11
CA PRO A 55 6.65 -4.29 1.30
C PRO A 55 8.16 -4.37 1.53
N LEU A 56 8.66 -5.52 2.01
CA LEU A 56 10.09 -5.77 2.20
C LEU A 56 10.81 -6.07 0.88
N ASP A 57 10.14 -6.71 -0.08
CA ASP A 57 10.73 -7.06 -1.39
C ASP A 57 11.02 -5.82 -2.24
N VAL A 58 10.20 -4.78 -2.10
CA VAL A 58 10.34 -3.50 -2.82
C VAL A 58 11.12 -2.44 -2.03
N LYS A 59 11.58 -2.76 -0.80
CA LYS A 59 12.25 -1.82 0.13
C LYS A 59 11.44 -0.55 0.44
N ASP A 60 10.12 -0.64 0.29
CA ASP A 60 9.19 0.48 0.49
C ASP A 60 8.87 0.70 1.97
N ALA A 61 9.11 -0.28 2.84
CA ALA A 61 8.82 -0.20 4.27
C ALA A 61 10.10 -0.10 5.11
N LYS A 62 10.30 1.04 5.80
CA LYS A 62 11.38 1.25 6.78
C LYS A 62 10.79 1.50 8.17
N ILE A 63 10.74 0.46 9.00
CA ILE A 63 10.09 0.51 10.32
C ILE A 63 10.83 1.48 11.26
N GLU A 64 12.15 1.35 11.38
CA GLU A 64 12.99 2.22 12.22
C GLU A 64 13.47 3.46 11.44
N ALA A 65 12.53 4.27 10.98
CA ALA A 65 12.82 5.50 10.25
C ALA A 65 11.79 6.60 10.60
N PRO A 66 12.08 7.86 10.26
CA PRO A 66 11.11 8.96 10.44
C PRO A 66 9.82 8.69 9.68
N PHE A 67 8.70 9.18 10.19
CA PHE A 67 7.40 8.96 9.55
C PHE A 67 7.37 9.53 8.12
N SER A 68 6.90 8.74 7.16
CA SER A 68 6.52 9.23 5.83
C SER A 68 5.37 8.39 5.27
N ALA A 69 4.43 9.08 4.61
CA ALA A 69 3.26 8.48 3.99
C ALA A 69 2.76 9.31 2.82
N LEU A 70 2.14 8.66 1.84
CA LEU A 70 1.47 9.30 0.71
C LEU A 70 -0.04 9.20 0.87
N ALA A 71 -0.75 10.33 0.79
CA ALA A 71 -2.20 10.35 0.69
C ALA A 71 -2.62 10.02 -0.74
N PHE A 72 -3.16 8.82 -0.99
CA PHE A 72 -3.50 8.38 -2.35
C PHE A 72 -5.00 8.47 -2.66
N LYS A 73 -5.85 8.63 -1.65
CA LYS A 73 -7.29 8.79 -1.85
C LYS A 73 -7.91 9.61 -0.73
N VAL A 74 -8.68 10.64 -1.09
CA VAL A 74 -9.61 11.32 -0.18
C VAL A 74 -11.03 10.88 -0.53
N GLN A 75 -11.80 10.50 0.48
CA GLN A 75 -13.19 10.09 0.34
C GLN A 75 -14.02 10.67 1.50
N THR A 76 -15.23 11.11 1.20
CA THR A 76 -16.19 11.50 2.24
C THR A 76 -17.04 10.30 2.62
N ASP A 77 -17.02 9.93 3.89
CA ASP A 77 -17.88 8.91 4.49
C ASP A 77 -19.06 9.58 5.24
N PRO A 78 -20.31 9.10 5.07
CA PRO A 78 -21.47 9.70 5.72
C PRO A 78 -21.43 9.71 7.26
N HIS A 79 -20.73 8.76 7.88
CA HIS A 79 -20.72 8.58 9.33
C HIS A 79 -19.47 9.12 9.99
N VAL A 80 -18.32 9.06 9.29
CA VAL A 80 -17.01 9.42 9.85
C VAL A 80 -16.50 10.76 9.31
N GLY A 81 -17.11 11.27 8.23
CA GLY A 81 -16.68 12.48 7.54
C GLY A 81 -15.55 12.22 6.56
N ARG A 82 -14.63 13.18 6.42
CA ARG A 82 -13.53 13.09 5.44
C ARG A 82 -12.49 12.05 5.89
N LEU A 83 -12.33 11.00 5.10
CA LEU A 83 -11.30 9.98 5.22
C LEU A 83 -10.17 10.28 4.23
N THR A 84 -8.95 10.28 4.73
CA THR A 84 -7.73 10.37 3.90
C THR A 84 -6.99 9.05 3.99
N TYR A 85 -7.04 8.26 2.93
CA TYR A 85 -6.30 7.02 2.84
C TYR A 85 -4.84 7.30 2.55
N ILE A 86 -3.98 6.72 3.38
CA ILE A 86 -2.54 6.89 3.30
C ILE A 86 -1.86 5.54 3.16
N ARG A 87 -0.76 5.52 2.41
CA ARG A 87 0.22 4.44 2.42
C ARG A 87 1.41 4.87 3.25
N VAL A 88 1.70 4.15 4.34
CA VAL A 88 2.87 4.45 5.18
C VAL A 88 4.11 3.76 4.60
N TYR A 89 5.15 4.54 4.30
CA TYR A 89 6.42 4.04 3.77
C TYR A 89 7.49 3.91 4.85
N SER A 90 7.49 4.79 5.85
CA SER A 90 8.46 4.71 6.93
C SER A 90 7.91 5.17 8.26
N GLY A 91 8.51 4.67 9.33
CA GLY A 91 8.17 5.01 10.70
C GLY A 91 6.79 4.52 11.12
N LYS A 92 6.16 5.31 11.99
CA LYS A 92 4.83 5.06 12.51
C LYS A 92 4.01 6.34 12.64
N LEU A 93 2.69 6.20 12.61
CA LEU A 93 1.73 7.26 12.85
C LEU A 93 0.82 6.86 14.00
N SER A 94 0.71 7.68 15.04
CA SER A 94 -0.17 7.40 16.18
C SER A 94 -1.46 8.22 16.09
N ALA A 95 -2.60 7.65 16.47
CA ALA A 95 -3.84 8.39 16.67
C ALA A 95 -3.64 9.44 17.78
N GLY A 96 -4.24 10.61 17.61
CA GLY A 96 -4.00 11.74 18.51
C GLY A 96 -2.57 12.28 18.43
N SER A 97 -1.88 12.13 17.30
CA SER A 97 -0.61 12.82 17.01
C SER A 97 -0.81 13.96 15.99
N TYR A 98 0.28 14.55 15.54
CA TYR A 98 0.29 15.50 14.42
C TYR A 98 1.18 14.95 13.32
N ALA A 99 0.72 15.07 12.07
CA ALA A 99 1.55 14.82 10.89
C ALA A 99 1.82 16.15 10.19
N TYR A 100 3.02 16.31 9.62
CA TYR A 100 3.35 17.46 8.80
C TYR A 100 3.05 17.14 7.34
N ASN A 101 2.15 17.90 6.71
CA ASN A 101 1.94 17.84 5.28
C ASN A 101 3.04 18.68 4.61
N SER A 102 4.06 18.02 4.08
CA SER A 102 5.22 18.68 3.47
C SER A 102 4.89 19.31 2.12
N THR A 103 3.90 18.78 1.39
CA THR A 103 3.41 19.36 0.14
C THR A 103 2.72 20.72 0.36
N ARG A 104 2.07 20.89 1.52
CA ARG A 104 1.31 22.10 1.87
C ARG A 104 1.98 22.96 2.93
N SER A 105 3.10 22.50 3.47
CA SER A 105 3.85 23.13 4.56
C SER A 105 3.01 23.45 5.80
N GLN A 106 2.15 22.50 6.22
CA GLN A 106 1.25 22.70 7.35
C GLN A 106 1.08 21.42 8.18
N LYS A 107 0.97 21.59 9.52
CA LYS A 107 0.64 20.49 10.42
C LYS A 107 -0.85 20.20 10.45
N GLU A 108 -1.19 18.92 10.48
CA GLU A 108 -2.56 18.45 10.65
C GLU A 108 -2.67 17.45 11.79
N ARG A 109 -3.80 17.51 12.49
CA ARG A 109 -4.08 16.64 13.64
C ARG A 109 -4.61 15.30 13.15
N VAL A 110 -3.93 14.22 13.51
CA VAL A 110 -4.41 12.86 13.28
C VAL A 110 -5.43 12.54 14.38
N ALA A 111 -6.73 12.70 14.10
CA ALA A 111 -7.76 12.50 15.11
C ALA A 111 -7.94 11.01 15.41
N ARG A 112 -8.14 10.20 14.36
CA ARG A 112 -8.31 8.75 14.45
C ARG A 112 -7.66 8.06 13.26
N LEU A 113 -7.28 6.80 13.46
CA LEU A 113 -6.79 5.90 12.42
C LEU A 113 -7.74 4.72 12.31
N LEU A 114 -8.09 4.34 11.08
CA LEU A 114 -9.04 3.28 10.81
C LEU A 114 -8.45 2.27 9.83
N LEU A 115 -8.58 0.98 10.15
CA LEU A 115 -8.51 -0.10 9.19
C LEU A 115 -9.90 -0.35 8.59
N MET A 116 -9.95 -0.40 7.27
CA MET A 116 -11.18 -0.64 6.52
C MET A 116 -11.22 -2.11 6.12
N HIS A 117 -12.11 -2.87 6.74
CA HIS A 117 -12.38 -4.27 6.41
C HIS A 117 -13.58 -4.35 5.45
N ALA A 118 -13.92 -5.56 5.01
CA ALA A 118 -14.97 -5.77 4.00
C ALA A 118 -16.31 -5.11 4.36
N ASN A 119 -16.75 -5.24 5.62
CA ASN A 119 -18.01 -4.69 6.11
C ASN A 119 -17.89 -3.98 7.47
N THR A 120 -16.69 -3.92 8.04
CA THR A 120 -16.43 -3.31 9.35
C THR A 120 -15.28 -2.31 9.27
N ARG A 121 -15.23 -1.46 10.29
CA ARG A 121 -14.15 -0.49 10.48
C ARG A 121 -13.56 -0.75 11.85
N GLU A 122 -12.25 -0.79 11.93
CA GLU A 122 -11.51 -1.01 13.16
C GLU A 122 -10.69 0.24 13.47
N GLU A 123 -10.88 0.82 14.64
CA GLU A 123 -10.08 1.95 15.10
C GLU A 123 -8.78 1.42 15.71
N ILE A 124 -7.64 1.89 15.21
CA ILE A 124 -6.31 1.46 15.65
C ILE A 124 -5.56 2.60 16.33
N PRO A 125 -4.72 2.30 17.34
CA PRO A 125 -3.96 3.34 18.03
C PRO A 125 -2.75 3.83 17.22
N GLU A 126 -2.16 2.97 16.38
CA GLU A 126 -0.95 3.27 15.61
C GLU A 126 -0.99 2.55 14.25
N ALA A 127 -0.35 3.15 13.25
CA ALA A 127 -0.10 2.57 11.93
C ALA A 127 1.40 2.53 11.65
N PHE A 128 1.88 1.49 10.98
CA PHE A 128 3.30 1.21 10.74
C PHE A 128 3.67 1.22 9.25
N ALA A 129 4.97 1.35 8.98
CA ALA A 129 5.53 1.21 7.64
C ALA A 129 5.07 -0.08 6.96
N GLY A 130 4.52 0.06 5.75
CA GLY A 130 3.95 -1.06 5.01
C GLY A 130 2.44 -1.21 5.16
N GLU A 131 1.77 -0.41 5.98
CA GLU A 131 0.31 -0.43 6.13
C GLU A 131 -0.40 0.60 5.24
N ILE A 132 -1.68 0.33 4.97
CA ILE A 132 -2.61 1.26 4.34
C ILE A 132 -3.75 1.50 5.32
N VAL A 133 -3.93 2.75 5.73
CA VAL A 133 -4.91 3.14 6.75
C VAL A 133 -5.70 4.37 6.31
N ALA A 134 -6.91 4.52 6.82
CA ALA A 134 -7.69 5.75 6.66
C ALA A 134 -7.49 6.67 7.87
N VAL A 135 -7.15 7.92 7.59
CA VAL A 135 -6.95 8.97 8.59
C VAL A 135 -8.17 9.88 8.66
N VAL A 136 -8.66 10.11 9.87
CA VAL A 136 -9.71 11.10 10.17
C VAL A 136 -9.07 12.36 10.74
N GLY A 137 -9.55 13.54 10.34
CA GLY A 137 -9.14 14.83 10.90
C GLY A 137 -8.26 15.67 9.98
N MET A 138 -7.90 15.15 8.80
CA MET A 138 -7.20 15.92 7.76
C MET A 138 -8.18 16.91 7.12
N LYS A 139 -7.85 18.20 7.18
CA LYS A 139 -8.65 19.31 6.65
C LYS A 139 -8.20 19.70 5.24
N ILE A 140 -6.90 19.79 5.02
CA ILE A 140 -6.33 20.31 3.77
C ILE A 140 -5.63 19.25 2.92
N THR A 141 -5.20 18.12 3.51
CA THR A 141 -4.55 17.04 2.76
C THR A 141 -5.41 16.56 1.60
N THR A 142 -4.83 16.57 0.40
CA THR A 142 -5.44 16.08 -0.84
C THR A 142 -4.75 14.82 -1.38
N THR A 143 -5.37 14.17 -2.36
CA THR A 143 -4.73 13.07 -3.10
C THR A 143 -3.42 13.55 -3.74
N GLY A 144 -2.33 12.82 -3.53
CA GLY A 144 -0.97 13.13 -3.97
C GLY A 144 -0.11 13.85 -2.92
N ASP A 145 -0.68 14.31 -1.81
CA ASP A 145 0.09 15.01 -0.77
C ASP A 145 0.94 14.02 0.05
N THR A 146 2.09 14.50 0.53
CA THR A 146 2.98 13.76 1.43
C THR A 146 2.77 14.19 2.88
N LEU A 147 2.59 13.21 3.77
CA LEU A 147 2.60 13.38 5.22
C LEU A 147 3.90 12.82 5.78
N CYS A 148 4.59 13.56 6.63
CA CYS A 148 5.86 13.12 7.20
C CYS A 148 6.14 13.69 8.60
N ASP A 149 7.28 13.30 9.17
CA ASP A 149 7.88 13.94 10.33
C ASP A 149 8.36 15.36 9.97
N GLU A 150 8.05 16.34 10.80
CA GLU A 150 8.42 17.75 10.56
C GLU A 150 9.93 17.99 10.65
N SER A 151 10.63 17.26 11.53
CA SER A 151 12.07 17.43 11.72
C SER A 151 12.88 16.91 10.53
N ARG A 152 12.26 16.08 9.68
CA ARG A 152 12.86 15.46 8.50
C ARG A 152 11.88 15.49 7.33
N PRO A 153 11.58 16.68 6.78
CA PRO A 153 10.60 16.82 5.72
C PRO A 153 11.07 16.12 4.45
N ILE A 154 10.15 15.41 3.81
CA ILE A 154 10.35 14.74 2.53
C ILE A 154 9.13 14.99 1.65
N ILE A 155 9.31 15.06 0.34
CA ILE A 155 8.23 15.04 -0.64
C ILE A 155 8.35 13.74 -1.40
N LEU A 156 7.33 12.88 -1.29
CA LEU A 156 7.20 11.69 -2.11
C LEU A 156 6.68 12.10 -3.49
N GLU A 157 6.98 11.28 -4.50
CA GLU A 157 6.48 11.53 -5.85
C GLU A 157 4.95 11.52 -5.85
N GLY A 158 4.37 12.68 -6.16
CA GLY A 158 2.93 12.86 -6.21
C GLY A 158 2.31 12.17 -7.42
N ILE A 159 1.00 11.99 -7.39
CA ILE A 159 0.27 11.42 -8.53
C ILE A 159 0.19 12.50 -9.63
N SER A 160 0.88 12.30 -10.74
CA SER A 160 0.77 13.17 -11.90
C SER A 160 -0.56 12.93 -12.61
N PHE A 161 -1.45 13.92 -12.60
CA PHE A 161 -2.66 13.90 -13.41
C PHE A 161 -2.36 14.58 -14.75
N THR A 162 -2.68 13.90 -15.85
CA THR A 162 -2.67 14.52 -17.18
C THR A 162 -3.76 15.58 -17.26
N GLU A 163 -3.52 16.63 -18.04
CA GLU A 163 -4.51 17.69 -18.22
C GLU A 163 -5.84 17.12 -18.76
N PRO A 164 -6.99 17.57 -18.23
CA PRO A 164 -8.29 17.13 -18.73
C PRO A 164 -8.45 17.52 -20.20
N VAL A 165 -8.66 16.52 -21.06
CA VAL A 165 -8.88 16.72 -22.50
C VAL A 165 -10.35 16.95 -22.87
N ILE A 166 -11.25 16.93 -21.88
CA ILE A 166 -12.71 17.09 -22.03
C ILE A 166 -13.21 17.96 -20.87
N SER A 167 -14.18 18.84 -21.13
CA SER A 167 -14.88 19.72 -20.16
C SER A 167 -16.38 19.50 -20.20
#